data_AF-A0AAD4MPT8-F1
#
_entry.id   AF-A0AAD4MPT8-F1
#
_cell.length_a   1.000
_cell.length_b   1.000
_cell.length_c   1.000
_cell.angle_alpha   90.00
_cell.angle_beta   90.00
_cell.angle_gamma   90.00
#
_symmetry.space_group_name_H-M   'P 1'
#
loop_
_entity.id
_entity.type
_entity.pdbx_description
1 polymer ?
#
loop_
_entity_poly.entity_id
_entity_poly.type
_entity_poly.pdbx_seq_one_letter_code
_entity_poly.pdbx_strand_id
1 'polypeptide(L)'
;MVAIKHNTSVPLLSEQQVVDCTSGDCAEGGNAWKSAGEILNSSGITAAHVYPYTGYKNECQSKDKPISAKITTLNLVPSDEDQMARALVAHGPLSIHLCGGALHHYKKGVYKPKD
;
A
#
# COMPACT_ATOMS: atom_id res chain seq x y z
N MET A 1 8.28 -0.42 4.08
CA MET A 1 9.63 0.06 4.45
C MET A 1 10.78 -0.83 3.91
N VAL A 2 10.63 -1.47 2.74
CA VAL A 2 11.66 -2.40 2.22
C VAL A 2 12.95 -1.66 1.87
N ALA A 3 12.86 -0.58 1.08
CA ALA A 3 14.00 0.25 0.68
C ALA A 3 14.79 0.81 1.87
N ILE A 4 14.10 1.34 2.89
CA ILE A 4 14.72 1.88 4.10
C ILE A 4 15.47 0.76 4.87
N LYS A 5 14.82 -0.39 5.07
CA LYS A 5 15.41 -1.51 5.81
C LYS A 5 16.66 -2.09 5.15
N HIS A 6 16.66 -2.17 3.83
CA HIS A 6 17.76 -2.80 3.07
C HIS A 6 18.74 -1.79 2.47
N ASN A 7 18.51 -0.49 2.65
CA ASN A 7 19.26 0.58 2.00
C ASN A 7 19.37 0.40 0.48
N THR A 8 18.24 0.09 -0.15
CA THR A 8 18.13 -0.15 -1.60
C THR A 8 17.17 0.83 -2.26
N SER A 9 17.10 0.80 -3.59
CA SER A 9 16.01 1.44 -4.32
C SER A 9 14.66 0.87 -3.91
N VAL A 10 13.59 1.66 -4.13
CA VAL A 10 12.20 1.24 -3.91
C VAL A 10 11.89 0.05 -4.81
N PRO A 11 11.59 -1.14 -4.26
CA PRO A 11 11.20 -2.28 -5.07
C PRO A 11 9.78 -2.08 -5.58
N LEU A 12 9.54 -2.49 -6.83
CA LEU A 12 8.19 -2.53 -7.38
C LEU A 12 7.53 -3.86 -6.99
N LEU A 13 6.56 -3.78 -6.07
CA LEU A 13 5.83 -4.93 -5.53
C LEU A 13 4.49 -5.08 -6.26
N SER A 14 3.93 -6.29 -6.30
CA SER A 14 2.72 -6.56 -7.09
C SER A 14 1.45 -6.04 -6.42
N GLU A 15 0.88 -4.96 -6.98
CA GLU A 15 -0.47 -4.52 -6.63
C GLU A 15 -1.52 -5.56 -7.04
N GLN A 16 -1.29 -6.31 -8.12
CA GLN A 16 -2.21 -7.35 -8.57
C GLN A 16 -2.37 -8.47 -7.54
N GLN A 17 -1.28 -8.86 -6.88
CA GLN A 17 -1.36 -9.83 -5.79
C GLN A 17 -2.26 -9.31 -4.66
N VAL A 18 -2.19 -8.01 -4.34
CA VAL A 18 -3.08 -7.41 -3.33
C VAL A 18 -4.53 -7.49 -3.79
N VAL A 19 -4.82 -7.15 -5.05
CA VAL A 19 -6.17 -7.22 -5.63
C VAL A 19 -6.74 -8.65 -5.60
N ASP A 20 -5.96 -9.64 -6.03
CA ASP A 20 -6.44 -11.01 -6.19
C ASP A 20 -6.50 -11.78 -4.87
N CYS A 21 -5.54 -11.53 -3.96
CA CYS A 21 -5.35 -12.33 -2.76
C CYS A 21 -5.86 -11.69 -1.47
N THR A 22 -6.37 -10.45 -1.51
CA THR A 22 -6.97 -9.80 -0.35
C THR A 22 -8.48 -9.60 -0.50
N SER A 23 -9.14 -9.38 0.63
CA SER A 23 -10.54 -9.04 0.70
C SER A 23 -10.76 -7.56 0.34
N GLY A 24 -11.81 -7.34 -0.44
CA GLY A 24 -11.99 -6.13 -1.23
C GLY A 24 -12.24 -6.53 -2.68
N ASP A 25 -12.78 -5.63 -3.47
CA ASP A 25 -12.99 -5.85 -4.90
C ASP A 25 -12.67 -4.58 -5.67
N CYS A 26 -12.55 -4.71 -6.99
CA CYS A 26 -12.22 -3.56 -7.83
C CYS A 26 -13.35 -2.52 -7.92
N ALA A 27 -14.59 -2.87 -7.55
CA ALA A 27 -15.76 -2.02 -7.70
C ALA A 27 -16.02 -1.14 -6.46
N GLU A 28 -15.89 -1.71 -5.26
CA GLU A 28 -16.07 -1.06 -3.97
C GLU A 28 -14.73 -0.60 -3.36
N GLY A 29 -13.61 -1.01 -3.96
CA GLY A 29 -12.27 -0.68 -3.52
C GLY A 29 -11.75 -1.62 -2.42
N GLY A 30 -10.84 -1.11 -1.62
CA GLY A 30 -10.16 -1.89 -0.58
C GLY A 30 -9.77 -1.05 0.63
N ASN A 31 -9.34 -1.74 1.68
CA ASN A 31 -8.86 -1.10 2.91
C ASN A 31 -7.39 -1.48 3.13
N ALA A 32 -6.50 -0.49 3.07
CA ALA A 32 -5.06 -0.71 3.15
C ALA A 32 -4.63 -1.45 4.44
N TRP A 33 -5.25 -1.16 5.58
CA TRP A 33 -4.98 -1.85 6.84
C TRP A 33 -5.37 -3.33 6.77
N LYS A 34 -6.58 -3.62 6.27
CA LYS A 34 -7.08 -4.99 6.13
C LYS A 34 -6.25 -5.81 5.15
N SER A 35 -5.99 -5.28 3.95
CA SER A 35 -5.17 -5.93 2.94
C SER A 35 -3.74 -6.17 3.45
N ALA A 36 -3.14 -5.20 4.15
CA ALA A 36 -1.82 -5.39 4.75
C ALA A 36 -1.83 -6.47 5.85
N GLY A 37 -2.90 -6.57 6.64
CA GLY A 37 -3.07 -7.64 7.64
C GLY A 37 -3.18 -9.02 7.02
N GLU A 38 -3.90 -9.15 5.91
CA GLU A 38 -4.00 -10.40 5.16
C GLU A 38 -2.67 -10.79 4.51
N ILE A 39 -1.92 -9.82 3.96
CA ILE A 39 -0.57 -10.05 3.46
C ILE A 39 0.40 -10.42 4.58
N LEU A 40 0.28 -9.81 5.76
CA LEU A 40 1.06 -10.19 6.96
C LEU A 40 0.80 -11.65 7.36
N ASN A 41 -0.44 -12.11 7.24
CA ASN A 41 -0.83 -13.51 7.51
C ASN A 41 -0.53 -14.47 6.34
N SER A 42 -0.04 -13.96 5.21
CA SER A 42 0.32 -14.73 4.02
C SER A 42 1.82 -15.09 4.00
N SER A 43 2.28 -15.73 2.92
CA SER A 43 3.70 -16.00 2.70
C SER A 43 4.53 -14.75 2.39
N GLY A 44 3.88 -13.64 2.01
CA GLY A 44 4.51 -12.36 1.64
C GLY A 44 4.00 -11.84 0.30
N ILE A 45 4.66 -10.81 -0.22
CA ILE A 45 4.32 -10.16 -1.51
C ILE A 45 5.45 -10.35 -2.53
N THR A 46 5.09 -10.60 -3.78
CA THR A 46 6.02 -10.74 -4.91
C THR A 46 6.28 -9.42 -5.63
N ALA A 47 7.20 -9.42 -6.60
CA ALA A 47 7.51 -8.27 -7.43
C ALA A 47 6.49 -8.08 -8.54
N ALA A 48 6.24 -6.84 -8.96
CA ALA A 48 5.24 -6.55 -9.99
C ALA A 48 5.53 -7.22 -11.35
N HIS A 49 6.81 -7.42 -11.72
CA HIS A 49 7.15 -8.12 -12.97
C HIS A 49 6.84 -9.63 -12.91
N VAL A 50 6.75 -10.22 -11.72
CA VAL A 50 6.41 -11.64 -11.51
C VAL A 50 4.90 -11.85 -11.49
N TYR A 51 4.15 -10.85 -11.04
CA TYR A 51 2.69 -10.85 -10.99
C TYR A 51 2.17 -9.48 -11.49
N PRO A 52 2.10 -9.28 -12.82
CA PRO A 52 1.77 -8.00 -13.44
C PRO A 52 0.34 -7.55 -13.18
N TYR A 53 0.13 -6.23 -13.19
CA TYR A 53 -1.18 -5.62 -13.05
C TYR A 53 -2.06 -5.82 -14.28
N THR A 54 -3.29 -6.30 -14.07
CA THR A 54 -4.28 -6.54 -15.13
C THR A 54 -5.46 -5.58 -15.06
N GLY A 55 -5.62 -4.81 -13.97
CA GLY A 55 -6.69 -3.82 -13.85
C GLY A 55 -8.04 -4.36 -13.35
N TYR A 56 -8.12 -5.64 -13.01
CA TYR A 56 -9.34 -6.29 -12.48
C TYR A 56 -8.97 -7.46 -11.57
N LYS A 57 -9.93 -7.93 -10.77
CA LYS A 57 -9.73 -9.03 -9.83
C LYS A 57 -9.76 -10.38 -10.54
N ASN A 58 -8.75 -11.19 -10.30
CA ASN A 58 -8.63 -12.58 -10.74
C ASN A 58 -8.58 -13.53 -9.54
N GLU A 59 -8.45 -14.81 -9.82
CA GLU A 59 -8.07 -15.80 -8.82
C GLU A 59 -6.66 -15.52 -8.28
N CYS A 60 -6.47 -15.69 -6.98
CA CYS A 60 -5.17 -15.53 -6.34
C CYS A 60 -4.16 -16.60 -6.79
N GLN A 61 -3.10 -16.18 -7.48
CA GLN A 61 -2.03 -17.06 -8.00
C GLN A 61 -0.68 -16.87 -7.27
N SER A 62 -0.70 -16.52 -5.97
CA SER A 62 0.50 -16.17 -5.21
C SER A 62 1.33 -17.37 -4.70
N LYS A 63 0.72 -18.56 -4.60
CA LYS A 63 1.28 -19.73 -3.90
C LYS A 63 2.68 -20.15 -4.39
N ASP A 64 2.91 -20.09 -5.70
CA ASP A 64 4.17 -20.55 -6.32
C ASP A 64 5.05 -19.38 -6.80
N LYS A 65 4.77 -18.15 -6.34
CA LYS A 65 5.53 -16.96 -6.74
C LYS A 65 6.66 -16.68 -5.74
N PRO A 66 7.86 -16.29 -6.20
CA PRO A 66 8.96 -15.90 -5.32
C PRO A 66 8.56 -14.70 -4.45
N ILE A 67 8.89 -14.77 -3.16
CA ILE A 67 8.58 -13.70 -2.21
C ILE A 67 9.64 -12.61 -2.33
N SER A 68 9.21 -11.37 -2.56
CA SER A 68 10.08 -10.20 -2.66
C SER A 68 10.10 -9.37 -1.37
N ALA A 69 9.01 -9.38 -0.60
CA ALA A 69 8.95 -8.72 0.70
C ALA A 69 7.96 -9.41 1.65
N LYS A 70 8.15 -9.18 2.96
CA LYS A 70 7.24 -9.65 4.01
C LYS A 70 6.91 -8.52 4.98
N ILE A 71 5.67 -8.51 5.45
CA ILE A 71 5.24 -7.62 6.52
C ILE A 71 5.40 -8.39 7.84
N THR A 72 6.12 -7.81 8.79
CA THR A 72 6.31 -8.41 10.12
C THR A 72 5.46 -7.74 11.19
N THR A 73 5.05 -6.48 10.96
CA THR A 73 4.32 -5.67 11.92
C THR A 73 3.54 -4.58 11.20
N LEU A 74 2.38 -4.23 11.73
CA LEU A 74 1.56 -3.10 11.31
C LEU A 74 1.28 -2.23 12.53
N ASN A 75 1.48 -0.92 12.38
CA ASN A 75 1.23 0.07 13.42
C ASN A 75 0.29 1.13 12.88
N LEU A 76 -0.69 1.54 13.69
CA LEU A 76 -1.59 2.63 13.36
C LEU A 76 -1.00 3.93 13.92
N VAL A 77 -0.99 4.98 13.11
CA VAL A 77 -0.60 6.33 13.54
C VAL A 77 -1.89 7.10 13.86
N PRO A 78 -1.95 7.81 15.00
CA PRO A 78 -3.11 8.65 15.32
C PRO A 78 -3.37 9.71 14.25
N SER A 79 -4.64 10.11 14.10
CA SER A 79 -5.08 11.20 13.20
C SER A 79 -4.74 12.59 13.76
N ASP A 80 -3.50 12.77 14.18
CA ASP A 80 -2.93 14.00 14.72
C ASP A 80 -1.71 14.36 13.86
N GLU A 81 -1.69 15.55 13.26
CA GLU A 81 -0.68 15.91 12.25
C GLU A 81 0.73 15.98 12.83
N ASP A 82 0.90 16.40 14.09
CA ASP A 82 2.18 16.42 14.76
C ASP A 82 2.72 15.00 14.98
N GLN A 83 1.86 14.05 15.38
CA GLN A 83 2.23 12.64 15.50
C GLN A 83 2.51 11.99 14.14
N MET A 84 1.74 12.33 13.09
CA MET A 84 2.02 11.88 11.72
C MET A 84 3.38 12.39 11.24
N ALA A 85 3.70 13.66 11.47
CA ALA A 85 4.99 14.24 11.11
C ALA A 85 6.16 13.54 11.83
N ARG A 86 6.02 13.29 13.14
CA ARG A 86 7.03 12.53 13.91
C ARG A 86 7.19 11.10 13.40
N ALA A 87 6.08 10.40 13.13
CA ALA A 87 6.11 9.03 12.61
C ALA A 87 6.75 8.96 11.22
N LEU A 88 6.46 9.94 10.34
CA LEU A 88 7.06 10.04 9.01
C LEU A 88 8.58 10.18 9.08
N VAL A 89 9.09 11.04 9.97
CA VAL A 89 10.54 11.21 10.16
C VAL A 89 11.18 9.95 10.75
N ALA A 90 10.53 9.33 11.74
CA ALA A 90 11.09 8.18 12.44
C ALA A 90 11.06 6.87 11.63
N HIS A 91 10.05 6.69 10.77
CA HIS A 91 9.77 5.40 10.14
C HIS A 91 9.69 5.45 8.60
N GLY A 92 9.63 6.64 8.00
CA GLY A 92 9.48 6.82 6.57
C GLY A 92 8.02 6.83 6.11
N PRO A 93 7.74 6.51 4.83
CA PRO A 93 6.43 6.71 4.21
C PRO A 93 5.27 6.07 4.98
N LEU A 94 4.18 6.83 5.12
CA LEU A 94 2.95 6.41 5.79
C LEU A 94 1.84 6.16 4.75
N SER A 95 1.04 5.12 4.96
CA SER A 95 -0.19 4.89 4.20
C SER A 95 -1.33 5.72 4.81
N ILE A 96 -2.04 6.51 4.00
CA ILE A 96 -3.13 7.38 4.45
C ILE A 96 -4.38 7.24 3.58
N HIS A 97 -5.53 7.66 4.09
CA HIS A 97 -6.73 7.92 3.31
C HIS A 97 -7.02 9.42 3.30
N LEU A 98 -7.46 9.95 2.16
CA LEU A 98 -7.86 11.36 2.02
C LEU A 98 -9.06 11.49 1.08
N CYS A 99 -9.81 12.59 1.21
CA CYS A 99 -10.88 12.92 0.28
C CYS A 99 -10.29 13.46 -1.04
N GLY A 100 -10.29 12.63 -2.08
CA GLY A 100 -9.61 12.92 -3.35
C GLY A 100 -10.46 13.58 -4.45
N GLY A 101 -11.77 13.77 -4.25
CA GLY A 101 -12.69 14.17 -5.33
C GLY A 101 -12.36 15.48 -6.05
N ALA A 102 -11.68 16.41 -5.37
CA ALA A 102 -11.24 17.68 -5.96
C ALA A 102 -9.77 17.68 -6.43
N LEU A 103 -9.06 16.55 -6.31
CA LEU A 103 -7.65 16.42 -6.70
C LEU A 103 -7.44 15.97 -8.15
N HIS A 104 -8.48 15.54 -8.88
CA HIS A 104 -8.35 15.05 -10.26
C HIS A 104 -7.62 16.03 -11.21
N HIS A 105 -7.79 17.35 -10.99
CA HIS A 105 -7.17 18.39 -11.81
C HIS A 105 -6.09 19.20 -11.06
N TYR A 106 -5.71 18.76 -9.86
CA TYR A 106 -4.63 19.41 -9.10
C TYR A 106 -3.32 19.28 -9.87
N LYS A 107 -2.52 20.37 -9.93
CA LYS A 107 -1.27 20.42 -10.70
C LYS A 107 -0.05 20.80 -9.88
N LYS A 108 -0.17 21.80 -8.99
CA LYS A 108 0.92 22.33 -8.17
C LYS A 108 0.38 23.22 -7.04
N GLY A 109 1.21 23.48 -6.03
CA GLY A 109 0.93 24.38 -4.91
C GLY A 109 0.74 23.63 -3.60
N VAL A 110 -0.05 24.23 -2.70
CA VAL A 110 -0.55 23.55 -1.50
C VAL A 110 -2.06 23.45 -1.68
N TYR A 111 -2.57 22.22 -1.75
CA TYR A 111 -4.01 21.99 -1.86
C TYR A 111 -4.69 22.32 -0.52
N LYS A 112 -5.68 23.20 -0.55
CA LYS A 112 -6.55 23.50 0.58
C LYS A 112 -8.00 23.27 0.13
N PRO A 113 -8.67 22.20 0.61
CA PRO A 113 -10.08 22.01 0.31
C PRO A 113 -10.88 23.21 0.85
N LYS A 114 -11.94 23.59 0.14
CA LYS A 114 -12.93 24.52 0.70
C LYS A 114 -13.80 23.72 1.66
N ASP A 115 -14.02 24.28 2.85
CA ASP A 115 -14.99 23.76 3.82
C ASP A 115 -16.40 23.70 3.22
#